data_AF-A0A1F5ZWP8-F1
#
_entry.id   AF-A0A1F5ZWP8-F1
#
_cell.length_a   1.000
_cell.length_b   1.000
_cell.length_c   1.000
_cell.angle_alpha   90.00
_cell.angle_beta   90.00
_cell.angle_gamma   90.00
#
_symmetry.space_group_name_H-M   'P 1'
#
loop_
_entity.id
_entity.type
_entity.pdbx_description
1 polymer ?
#
loop_
_entity_poly.entity_id
_entity_poly.type
_entity_poly.pdbx_seq_one_letter_code
_entity_poly.pdbx_strand_id
1 'polypeptide(L)'
;MPDLRAFDHVKTVDDAVAADYVIIFLIMKRPYFLWDYNFSDLEVKKIIKRGDKFTRNFLVSRILESAKFEDVWKYITLENLVIIFPELKLKKEIKQIWKKAFQAWGYNF
;
A
#
# COMPACT_ATOMS: atom_id res chain seq x y z
N MET A 1 -46.56 -20.92 21.29
CA MET A 1 -45.11 -21.10 21.13
C MET A 1 -44.78 -20.57 19.73
N PRO A 2 -43.99 -19.48 19.58
CA PRO A 2 -43.73 -18.91 18.26
C PRO A 2 -42.81 -19.83 17.45
N ASP A 3 -43.09 -19.95 16.16
CA ASP A 3 -42.36 -20.76 15.18
C ASP A 3 -40.91 -20.25 14.99
N LEU A 4 -39.94 -21.11 15.27
CA LEU A 4 -38.50 -20.81 15.19
C LEU A 4 -37.95 -20.81 13.75
N ARG A 5 -38.79 -21.05 12.73
CA ARG A 5 -38.36 -21.07 11.31
C ARG A 5 -38.21 -19.68 10.68
N ALA A 6 -38.52 -18.60 11.39
CA ALA A 6 -38.43 -17.24 10.86
C ALA A 6 -37.00 -16.63 10.87
N PHE A 7 -36.00 -17.31 11.47
CA PHE A 7 -34.67 -16.72 11.72
C PHE A 7 -33.55 -17.17 10.76
N ASP A 8 -33.80 -18.12 9.85
CA ASP A 8 -32.75 -18.64 8.94
C ASP A 8 -32.47 -17.77 7.71
N HIS A 9 -33.29 -16.75 7.43
CA HIS A 9 -33.11 -15.85 6.28
C HIS A 9 -32.42 -14.52 6.62
N VAL A 10 -32.11 -14.25 7.89
CA VAL A 10 -31.54 -12.96 8.33
C VAL A 10 -30.01 -12.95 8.32
N LYS A 11 -29.34 -14.11 8.39
CA LYS A 11 -27.87 -14.20 8.48
C LYS A 11 -27.12 -13.76 7.21
N THR A 12 -27.71 -13.87 6.02
CA THR A 12 -26.97 -13.66 4.77
C THR A 12 -26.82 -12.19 4.38
N VAL A 13 -27.74 -11.32 4.81
CA VAL A 13 -27.69 -9.89 4.50
C VAL A 13 -26.69 -9.17 5.43
N ASP A 14 -26.64 -9.56 6.71
CA ASP A 14 -25.73 -8.98 7.70
C ASP A 14 -24.25 -9.30 7.39
N ASP A 15 -23.94 -10.50 6.90
CA ASP A 15 -22.57 -10.89 6.53
C ASP A 15 -22.07 -10.10 5.30
N ALA A 16 -22.96 -9.85 4.32
CA ALA A 16 -22.63 -9.07 3.13
C ALA A 16 -22.41 -7.58 3.46
N VAL A 17 -23.26 -7.00 4.32
CA VAL A 17 -23.10 -5.62 4.80
C VAL A 17 -21.83 -5.48 5.64
N ALA A 18 -21.54 -6.44 6.53
CA ALA A 18 -20.30 -6.47 7.30
C ALA A 18 -19.07 -6.58 6.38
N ALA A 19 -19.12 -7.40 5.34
CA ALA A 19 -18.05 -7.50 4.34
C ALA A 19 -17.84 -6.17 3.60
N ASP A 20 -18.91 -5.47 3.21
CA ASP A 20 -18.81 -4.15 2.58
C ASP A 20 -18.19 -3.10 3.52
N TYR A 21 -18.58 -3.06 4.79
CA TYR A 21 -17.97 -2.17 5.78
C TYR A 21 -16.49 -2.50 6.02
N VAL A 22 -16.12 -3.78 6.07
CA VAL A 22 -14.73 -4.22 6.20
C VAL A 22 -13.93 -3.83 4.96
N ILE A 23 -14.48 -4.01 3.77
CA ILE A 23 -13.85 -3.62 2.50
C ILE A 23 -13.67 -2.10 2.46
N ILE A 24 -14.71 -1.31 2.76
CA ILE A 24 -14.63 0.16 2.80
C ILE A 24 -13.59 0.61 3.85
N PHE A 25 -13.57 0.01 5.03
CA PHE A 25 -12.57 0.32 6.06
C PHE A 25 -11.15 -0.02 5.62
N LEU A 26 -10.92 -1.19 5.02
CA LEU A 26 -9.63 -1.58 4.48
C LEU A 26 -9.18 -0.65 3.35
N ILE A 27 -10.12 -0.22 2.51
CA ILE A 27 -9.90 0.73 1.42
C ILE A 27 -9.52 2.12 1.96
N MET A 28 -10.23 2.59 2.98
CA MET A 28 -10.03 3.92 3.60
C MET A 28 -8.86 3.95 4.58
N LYS A 29 -8.24 2.80 4.87
CA LYS A 29 -7.17 2.70 5.85
C LYS A 29 -5.96 3.52 5.39
N ARG A 30 -5.59 4.52 6.20
CA ARG A 30 -4.36 5.29 6.01
C ARG A 30 -3.15 4.38 6.27
N PRO A 31 -2.16 4.33 5.36
CA PRO A 31 -0.92 3.64 5.63
C PRO A 31 -0.20 4.28 6.83
N TYR A 32 0.24 3.47 7.79
CA TYR A 32 0.86 3.96 9.04
C TYR A 32 2.10 4.83 8.79
N PHE A 33 2.80 4.61 7.68
CA PHE A 33 4.00 5.35 7.28
C PHE A 33 3.71 6.69 6.60
N LEU A 34 2.44 7.02 6.35
CA LEU A 34 1.96 8.30 5.81
C LEU A 34 1.09 9.05 6.84
N TRP A 35 1.50 9.07 8.10
CA TRP A 35 0.73 9.70 9.18
C TRP A 35 0.46 11.20 8.98
N ASP A 36 1.36 11.87 8.25
CA ASP A 36 1.35 13.30 7.94
C ASP A 36 0.48 13.68 6.72
N TYR A 37 -0.04 12.70 5.98
CA TYR A 37 -0.90 12.92 4.80
C TYR A 37 -2.21 12.15 4.90
N ASN A 38 -3.27 12.70 4.33
CA ASN A 38 -4.57 12.04 4.26
C ASN A 38 -4.74 11.23 2.97
N PHE A 39 -3.87 10.23 2.77
CA PHE A 39 -4.02 9.25 1.69
C PHE A 39 -4.53 7.92 2.25
N SER A 40 -5.52 7.35 1.58
CA SER A 40 -5.94 5.96 1.77
C SER A 40 -5.00 4.98 1.04
N ASP A 41 -4.99 3.72 1.46
CA ASP A 41 -4.20 2.65 0.81
C ASP A 41 -4.50 2.54 -0.70
N LEU A 42 -5.78 2.64 -1.09
CA LEU A 42 -6.17 2.62 -2.50
C LEU A 42 -5.65 3.83 -3.28
N GLU A 43 -5.69 5.03 -2.70
CA GLU A 43 -5.18 6.22 -3.36
C GLU A 43 -3.67 6.11 -3.59
N VAL A 44 -2.92 5.61 -2.61
CA VAL A 44 -1.47 5.37 -2.76
C VAL A 44 -1.22 4.40 -3.92
N LYS A 45 -1.92 3.26 -3.96
CA LYS A 45 -1.80 2.28 -5.06
C LYS A 45 -2.17 2.89 -6.42
N LYS A 46 -3.22 3.71 -6.47
CA LYS A 46 -3.66 4.40 -7.69
C LYS A 46 -2.62 5.39 -8.18
N ILE A 47 -2.06 6.21 -7.29
CA ILE A 47 -1.03 7.21 -7.63
C ILE A 47 0.25 6.53 -8.07
N ILE A 48 0.68 5.45 -7.43
CA ILE A 48 1.87 4.71 -7.86
C ILE A 48 1.69 4.13 -9.26
N LYS A 49 0.51 3.60 -9.57
CA LYS A 49 0.22 2.98 -10.87
C LYS A 49 -0.01 3.98 -12.01
N ARG A 50 -0.68 5.11 -11.72
CA ARG A 50 -1.22 6.01 -12.77
C ARG A 50 -1.00 7.51 -12.50
N GLY A 51 -0.43 7.87 -11.37
CA GLY A 51 -0.16 9.26 -11.01
C GLY A 51 0.96 9.86 -11.84
N ASP A 52 1.07 11.19 -11.76
CA ASP A 52 2.18 11.90 -12.36
C ASP A 52 3.51 11.51 -11.72
N LYS A 53 4.60 11.76 -12.45
CA LYS A 53 5.95 11.37 -12.05
C LYS A 53 6.37 11.96 -10.70
N PHE A 54 6.01 13.22 -10.42
CA PHE A 54 6.42 13.90 -9.21
C PHE A 54 5.73 13.29 -7.98
N THR A 55 4.40 13.18 -8.02
CA THR A 55 3.62 12.62 -6.90
C THR A 55 3.95 11.15 -6.68
N ARG A 56 4.14 10.37 -7.77
CA ARG A 56 4.58 8.97 -7.68
C ARG A 56 5.94 8.85 -6.99
N ASN A 57 6.95 9.61 -7.44
CA ASN A 57 8.30 9.52 -6.86
C ASN A 57 8.32 9.98 -5.40
N PHE A 58 7.51 10.98 -5.04
CA PHE A 58 7.30 11.38 -3.65
C PHE A 58 6.75 10.23 -2.79
N LEU A 59 5.65 9.60 -3.20
CA LEU A 59 5.04 8.51 -2.42
C LEU A 59 5.93 7.29 -2.32
N VAL A 60 6.61 6.91 -3.41
CA VAL A 60 7.59 5.83 -3.38
C VAL A 60 8.72 6.17 -2.40
N SER A 61 9.20 7.42 -2.39
CA SER A 61 10.24 7.82 -1.43
C SER A 61 9.76 7.64 0.01
N ARG A 62 8.52 8.02 0.33
CA ARG A 62 7.92 7.80 1.66
C ARG A 62 7.83 6.32 2.03
N ILE A 63 7.45 5.47 1.08
CA ILE A 63 7.39 4.02 1.29
C ILE A 63 8.78 3.48 1.64
N LEU A 64 9.81 3.81 0.85
CA LEU A 64 11.16 3.29 1.06
C LEU A 64 11.84 3.82 2.33
N GLU A 65 11.45 5.00 2.81
CA GLU A 65 12.01 5.63 4.01
C GLU A 65 11.34 5.17 5.31
N SER A 66 10.06 4.80 5.26
CA SER A 66 9.24 4.69 6.49
C SER A 66 8.43 3.39 6.59
N ALA A 67 8.19 2.67 5.50
CA ALA A 67 7.49 1.39 5.56
C ALA A 67 8.43 0.28 6.03
N LYS A 68 7.88 -0.71 6.72
CA LYS A 68 8.57 -2.00 6.94
C LYS A 68 8.90 -2.62 5.59
N PHE A 69 10.02 -3.33 5.53
CA PHE A 69 10.54 -3.90 4.28
C PHE A 69 9.51 -4.77 3.56
N GLU A 70 8.77 -5.62 4.28
CA GLU A 70 7.77 -6.52 3.73
C GLU A 70 6.55 -5.76 3.18
N ASP A 71 6.27 -4.58 3.71
CA ASP A 71 5.13 -3.75 3.30
C ASP A 71 5.41 -2.96 2.01
N VAL A 72 6.68 -2.73 1.66
CA VAL A 72 7.06 -2.03 0.41
C VAL A 72 6.44 -2.71 -0.80
N TRP A 73 6.50 -4.04 -0.83
CA TRP A 73 6.06 -4.87 -1.94
C TRP A 73 4.53 -4.91 -2.11
N LYS A 74 3.77 -4.37 -1.16
CA LYS A 74 2.31 -4.19 -1.29
C LYS A 74 1.94 -3.07 -2.26
N TYR A 75 2.87 -2.18 -2.58
CA TYR A 75 2.63 -0.98 -3.38
C TYR A 75 3.40 -0.95 -4.69
N ILE A 76 4.61 -1.51 -4.72
CA ILE A 76 5.50 -1.46 -5.87
C ILE A 76 6.18 -2.81 -6.10
N THR A 77 6.36 -3.18 -7.37
CA THR A 77 7.12 -4.37 -7.74
C THR A 77 8.61 -4.06 -7.81
N LEU A 78 9.46 -5.07 -7.69
CA LEU A 78 10.91 -4.89 -7.74
C LEU A 78 11.37 -4.27 -9.07
N GLU A 79 10.79 -4.72 -10.19
CA GLU A 79 11.14 -4.26 -11.54
C GLU A 79 10.83 -2.77 -11.71
N ASN A 80 9.63 -2.35 -11.27
CA ASN A 80 9.23 -0.95 -11.32
C ASN A 80 10.09 -0.11 -10.39
N LEU A 81 10.43 -0.62 -9.21
CA LEU A 81 11.25 0.07 -8.24
C LEU A 81 12.67 0.31 -8.79
N VAL A 82 13.29 -0.69 -9.41
CA VAL A 82 14.61 -0.56 -10.05
C VAL A 82 14.62 0.55 -11.10
N ILE A 83 13.56 0.64 -11.93
CA ILE A 83 13.47 1.66 -12.98
C ILE A 83 13.40 3.08 -12.38
N ILE A 84 12.61 3.29 -11.33
CA ILE A 84 12.41 4.63 -10.75
C ILE A 84 13.47 5.04 -9.73
N PHE A 85 14.13 4.06 -9.10
CA PHE A 85 15.06 4.28 -7.98
C PHE A 85 16.17 5.31 -8.25
N PRO A 86 16.81 5.38 -9.43
CA PRO A 86 17.83 6.38 -9.73
C PRO A 86 17.32 7.82 -9.54
N GLU A 87 16.06 8.08 -9.88
CA GLU A 87 15.43 9.39 -9.88
C GLU A 87 14.86 9.79 -8.51
N LEU A 88 14.79 8.86 -7.55
CA LEU A 88 14.24 9.14 -6.23
C LEU A 88 15.20 10.04 -5.43
N LYS A 89 14.61 11.05 -4.80
CA LYS A 89 15.27 11.99 -3.89
C LYS A 89 15.19 11.49 -2.44
N LEU A 90 15.87 10.39 -2.18
CA LEU A 90 15.96 9.77 -0.85
C LEU A 90 17.06 10.43 -0.01
N LYS A 91 16.94 10.35 1.32
CA LYS A 91 18.07 10.58 2.23
C LYS A 91 19.25 9.69 1.84
N LYS A 92 20.48 10.22 1.92
CA LYS A 92 21.71 9.54 1.45
C LYS A 92 21.86 8.14 2.05
N GLU A 93 21.66 7.99 3.36
CA GLU A 93 21.78 6.72 4.07
C GLU A 93 20.77 5.68 3.57
N ILE A 94 19.50 6.07 3.46
CA ILE A 94 18.43 5.22 2.92
C ILE A 94 18.74 4.81 1.49
N LYS A 95 19.20 5.75 0.65
CA LYS A 95 19.60 5.46 -0.74
C LYS A 95 20.73 4.43 -0.79
N GLN A 96 21.70 4.48 0.12
CA GLN A 96 22.79 3.51 0.17
C GLN A 96 22.34 2.13 0.65
N ILE A 97 21.45 2.05 1.65
CA ILE A 97 20.89 0.78 2.12
C ILE A 97 20.14 0.08 1.00
N TRP A 98 19.26 0.79 0.30
CA TRP A 98 18.54 0.23 -0.84
C TRP A 98 19.48 -0.14 -1.99
N LYS A 99 20.49 0.68 -2.29
CA LYS A 99 21.52 0.33 -3.29
C LYS A 99 22.20 -1.00 -2.97
N LYS A 100 22.57 -1.24 -1.71
CA LYS A 100 23.15 -2.52 -1.27
C LYS A 100 22.16 -3.68 -1.41
N ALA A 101 20.89 -3.48 -1.07
CA ALA A 101 19.85 -4.51 -1.23
C ALA A 101 19.71 -4.92 -2.71
N PHE A 102 19.65 -3.94 -3.61
CA PHE A 102 19.59 -4.20 -5.04
C PHE A 102 20.83 -4.92 -5.58
N GLN A 103 22.04 -4.55 -5.12
CA GLN A 103 23.27 -5.25 -5.47
C GLN A 103 23.24 -6.72 -5.02
N ALA A 104 22.72 -7.00 -3.83
CA ALA A 104 22.54 -8.37 -3.35
C ALA A 104 21.54 -9.18 -4.20
N TRP A 105 20.59 -8.51 -4.86
CA TRP A 105 19.66 -9.11 -5.81
C TRP A 105 20.17 -9.10 -7.26
N GLY A 106 21.42 -8.66 -7.50
CA GLY A 106 22.06 -8.68 -8.82
C GLY A 106 21.82 -7.45 -9.71
N TYR A 107 21.26 -6.36 -9.17
CA TYR A 107 21.07 -5.10 -9.90
C TYR A 107 22.20 -4.11 -9.64
N ASN A 108 22.67 -3.46 -10.70
CA ASN A 108 23.74 -2.44 -10.65
C ASN A 108 23.20 -1.08 -11.11
N PHE A 109 23.57 -0.01 -10.39
CA PHE A 109 23.19 1.39 -10.65
C PHE A 109 24.41 2.32 -10.60
#